data_AF-A0A7C1WTS8-F1
#
_entry.id   AF-A0A7C1WTS8-F1
#
_cell.length_a   1.000
_cell.length_b   1.000
_cell.length_c   1.000
_cell.angle_alpha   90.00
_cell.angle_beta   90.00
_cell.angle_gamma   90.00
#
_symmetry.space_group_name_H-M   'P 1'
#
loop_
_entity.id
_entity.type
_entity.pdbx_description
1 polymer ?
#
loop_
_entity_poly.entity_id
_entity_poly.type
_entity_poly.pdbx_seq_one_letter_code
_entity_poly.pdbx_strand_id
1 'polypeptide(L)'
;MKLYHVTSERKARRYRETGHIIKPVRGFTTLSGAMVWAIHTGRKVIYEVHGDPAYKLPDHHNLFGDAWWLDQDIVDFKCMRLNRVQRNLVNITI
;
A
#
# COMPACT_ATOMS: atom_id res chain seq x y z
N MET A 1 -1.02 -8.89 -10.70
CA MET A 1 -0.83 -7.43 -10.87
C MET A 1 0.05 -6.84 -9.76
N LYS A 2 0.99 -5.95 -10.09
CA LYS A 2 1.79 -5.19 -9.12
C LYS A 2 1.01 -3.98 -8.60
N LEU A 3 0.93 -3.83 -7.28
CA LEU A 3 0.28 -2.70 -6.62
C LEU A 3 1.09 -2.20 -5.41
N TYR A 4 0.76 -1.00 -4.93
CA TYR A 4 1.31 -0.39 -3.74
C TYR A 4 0.23 -0.27 -2.65
N HIS A 5 0.33 -1.13 -1.63
CA HIS A 5 -0.60 -1.21 -0.51
C HIS A 5 -0.18 -0.27 0.62
N VAL A 6 -1.13 0.55 1.08
CA VAL A 6 -0.91 1.50 2.18
C VAL A 6 -1.57 0.99 3.45
N THR A 7 -0.81 0.89 4.54
CA THR A 7 -1.29 0.34 5.81
C THR A 7 -0.79 1.11 7.04
N SER A 8 -1.41 0.84 8.19
CA SER A 8 -0.95 1.36 9.47
C SER A 8 0.20 0.52 10.02
N GLU A 9 1.03 1.11 10.88
CA GLU A 9 2.15 0.42 11.54
C GLU A 9 1.68 -0.79 12.33
N ARG A 10 0.52 -0.69 13.01
CA ARG A 10 -0.11 -1.80 13.74
C ARG A 10 -0.37 -3.00 12.83
N LYS A 11 -0.94 -2.76 11.63
CA LYS A 11 -1.21 -3.82 10.65
C LYS A 11 0.09 -4.34 10.03
N ALA A 12 1.02 -3.46 9.69
CA ALA A 12 2.35 -3.84 9.18
C ALA A 12 3.14 -4.73 10.15
N ARG A 13 3.03 -4.50 11.46
CA ARG A 13 3.59 -5.40 12.49
C ARG A 13 2.96 -6.78 12.41
N ARG A 14 1.61 -6.86 12.38
CA ARG A 14 0.89 -8.13 12.23
C ARG A 14 1.27 -8.87 10.95
N TYR A 15 1.42 -8.16 9.83
CA TYR A 15 1.82 -8.78 8.56
C TYR A 15 3.19 -9.42 8.65
N ARG A 16 4.15 -8.76 9.32
CA ARG A 16 5.49 -9.31 9.57
C ARG A 16 5.45 -10.52 10.51
N GLU A 17 4.61 -10.49 11.54
CA GLU A 17 4.46 -11.60 12.50
C GLU A 17 3.80 -12.83 11.85
N THR A 18 2.86 -12.61 10.94
CA THR A 18 2.06 -13.68 10.31
C THR A 18 2.59 -14.14 8.95
N GLY A 19 3.55 -13.41 8.37
CA GLY A 19 4.12 -13.71 7.05
C GLY A 19 3.20 -13.42 5.88
N HIS A 20 2.06 -12.74 6.07
CA HIS A 20 1.14 -12.38 4.99
C HIS A 20 0.34 -11.11 5.30
N ILE A 21 -0.12 -10.43 4.25
CA ILE A 21 -1.14 -9.39 4.33
C ILE A 21 -2.50 -10.06 4.23
N ILE A 22 -3.32 -9.92 5.26
CA ILE A 22 -4.66 -10.51 5.32
C ILE A 22 -5.58 -9.76 4.36
N LYS A 23 -6.33 -10.51 3.54
CA LYS A 23 -7.34 -10.00 2.63
C LYS A 23 -8.47 -9.27 3.38
N PRO A 24 -9.11 -8.28 2.74
CA PRO A 24 -8.82 -7.77 1.41
C PRO A 24 -7.67 -6.76 1.35
N VAL A 25 -6.94 -6.74 0.23
CA VAL A 25 -5.80 -5.86 0.02
C VAL A 25 -6.11 -4.82 -1.05
N ARG A 26 -6.26 -3.56 -0.62
CA ARG A 26 -6.34 -2.42 -1.55
C ARG A 26 -4.95 -1.90 -1.88
N GLY A 27 -4.65 -1.67 -3.15
CA GLY A 27 -3.40 -1.06 -3.58
C GLY A 27 -3.56 -0.11 -4.74
N PHE A 28 -2.52 0.69 -5.00
CA PHE A 28 -2.47 1.63 -6.11
C PHE A 28 -1.50 1.16 -7.19
N THR A 29 -1.75 1.48 -8.46
CA THR A 29 -0.83 1.13 -9.57
C THR A 29 0.52 1.84 -9.50
N THR A 30 0.59 2.97 -8.80
CA THR A 30 1.80 3.77 -8.67
C THR A 30 2.16 4.03 -7.21
N LEU A 31 3.46 4.20 -6.95
CA LEU A 31 3.96 4.57 -5.63
C LEU A 31 3.45 5.96 -5.21
N SER A 32 3.38 6.91 -6.15
CA SER A 32 2.86 8.25 -5.91
C SER A 32 1.38 8.24 -5.51
N GLY A 33 0.55 7.43 -6.17
CA GLY A 33 -0.87 7.26 -5.80
C GLY A 33 -1.01 6.70 -4.39
N ALA A 34 -0.19 5.72 -4.03
CA ALA A 34 -0.11 5.20 -2.67
C ALA A 34 0.40 6.25 -1.65
N MET A 35 1.37 7.07 -2.01
CA MET A 35 1.87 8.14 -1.14
C MET A 35 0.80 9.20 -0.85
N VAL A 36 0.05 9.65 -1.87
CA VAL A 36 -1.06 10.58 -1.67
C VAL A 36 -2.12 9.98 -0.75
N TRP A 37 -2.44 8.71 -0.93
CA TRP A 37 -3.35 8.00 -0.04
C TRP A 37 -2.81 7.87 1.39
N ALA A 38 -1.50 7.65 1.54
CA ALA A 38 -0.82 7.60 2.82
C ALA A 38 -0.91 8.95 3.56
N ILE A 39 -0.69 10.07 2.87
CA ILE A 39 -0.87 11.42 3.41
C ILE A 39 -2.33 11.63 3.83
N HIS A 40 -3.28 11.36 2.93
CA HIS A 40 -4.70 11.56 3.18
C HIS A 40 -5.21 10.77 4.40
N THR A 41 -4.69 9.56 4.60
CA THR A 41 -5.12 8.68 5.70
C THR A 41 -4.20 8.70 6.93
N GLY A 42 -3.12 9.49 6.94
CA GLY A 42 -2.12 9.50 8.00
C GLY A 42 -1.35 8.19 8.18
N ARG A 43 -1.30 7.34 7.16
CA ARG A 43 -0.63 6.03 7.19
C ARG A 43 0.84 6.17 6.78
N LYS A 44 1.68 5.32 7.35
CA LYS A 44 3.14 5.46 7.25
C LYS A 44 3.86 4.30 6.56
N VAL A 45 3.15 3.21 6.27
CA VAL A 45 3.77 2.01 5.69
C VAL A 45 3.18 1.74 4.32
N ILE A 46 4.06 1.63 3.33
CA ILE A 46 3.71 1.26 1.96
C ILE A 46 4.43 -0.04 1.62
N TYR A 47 3.67 -1.02 1.14
CA TYR A 47 4.19 -2.29 0.63
C TYR A 47 3.98 -2.35 -0.87
N GLU A 48 4.99 -2.82 -1.60
CA GLU A 48 4.78 -3.40 -2.93
C GLU A 48 4.22 -4.81 -2.77
N VAL A 49 3.15 -5.10 -3.49
CA VAL A 49 2.44 -6.38 -3.45
C VAL A 49 2.17 -6.87 -4.86
N HIS A 50 2.11 -8.19 -5.03
CA HIS A 50 1.72 -8.83 -6.28
C HIS A 50 0.53 -9.75 -6.02
N GLY A 51 -0.56 -9.57 -6.78
CA GLY A 51 -1.71 -10.45 -6.67
C GLY A 51 -2.66 -10.36 -7.86
N ASP A 52 -3.42 -11.42 -8.07
CA ASP A 52 -4.38 -11.62 -9.16
C ASP A 52 -5.44 -12.64 -8.69
N PRO A 53 -6.74 -12.46 -8.96
CA PRO A 53 -7.37 -11.37 -9.72
C PRO A 53 -7.34 -10.02 -9.00
N ALA A 54 -7.25 -8.94 -9.78
CA ALA A 54 -7.36 -7.57 -9.29
C ALA A 54 -8.64 -6.89 -9.80
N TYR A 55 -9.41 -6.30 -8.89
CA TYR A 55 -10.68 -5.64 -9.18
C TYR A 55 -10.54 -4.12 -9.06
N LYS A 56 -10.88 -3.38 -10.12
CA LYS A 56 -10.73 -1.92 -10.15
C LYS A 56 -11.74 -1.25 -9.20
N LEU A 57 -11.30 -0.25 -8.42
CA LEU A 57 -12.15 0.47 -7.46
C LEU A 57 -12.52 1.87 -7.99
N PRO A 58 -13.68 2.05 -8.63
CA PRO A 58 -14.01 3.23 -9.46
C PRO A 58 -14.02 4.57 -8.73
N ASP A 59 -14.14 4.59 -7.40
CA ASP A 59 -14.28 5.77 -6.55
C ASP A 59 -13.04 6.08 -5.69
N HIS A 60 -12.03 5.20 -5.68
CA HIS A 60 -10.85 5.34 -4.82
C HIS A 60 -9.56 5.73 -5.58
N HIS A 61 -9.69 6.03 -6.87
CA HIS A 61 -8.60 6.50 -7.72
C HIS A 61 -8.16 7.92 -7.33
N ASN A 62 -6.91 8.26 -7.64
CA ASN A 62 -6.45 9.64 -7.58
C ASN A 62 -5.67 9.99 -8.85
N LEU A 63 -5.34 11.28 -9.00
CA LEU A 63 -4.64 11.81 -10.17
C LEU A 63 -3.33 11.07 -10.49
N PHE A 64 -2.73 10.41 -9.50
CA PHE A 64 -1.40 9.81 -9.61
C PHE A 64 -1.44 8.30 -9.77
N GLY A 65 -2.56 7.62 -9.56
CA GLY A 65 -2.63 6.17 -9.67
C GLY A 65 -4.02 5.59 -9.48
N ASP A 66 -4.22 4.44 -10.10
CA ASP A 66 -5.47 3.72 -10.04
C ASP A 66 -5.54 2.83 -8.79
N ALA A 67 -6.69 2.80 -8.11
CA ALA A 67 -6.97 1.93 -6.98
C ALA A 67 -7.57 0.60 -7.44
N TRP A 68 -7.08 -0.49 -6.82
CA TRP A 68 -7.50 -1.86 -7.09
C TRP A 68 -7.62 -2.64 -5.78
N TRP A 69 -8.40 -3.71 -5.83
CA TRP A 69 -8.65 -4.65 -4.75
C TRP A 69 -8.14 -6.04 -5.14
N LEU A 70 -7.40 -6.67 -4.24
CA LEU A 70 -7.02 -8.08 -4.30
C LEU A 70 -7.80 -8.84 -3.23
N ASP A 71 -8.59 -9.84 -3.64
CA ASP A 71 -9.41 -10.64 -2.74
C ASP A 71 -8.69 -11.92 -2.26
N GLN A 72 -7.41 -11.79 -1.98
CA GLN A 72 -6.56 -12.88 -1.51
C GLN A 72 -5.52 -12.39 -0.53
N ASP A 73 -5.06 -13.30 0.33
CA ASP A 73 -3.93 -13.01 1.21
C ASP A 73 -2.67 -12.85 0.35
N ILE A 74 -1.79 -11.94 0.75
CA ILE A 74 -0.55 -11.68 0.02
C ILE A 74 0.63 -12.13 0.86
N VAL A 75 1.32 -13.17 0.39
CA VAL A 75 2.53 -13.71 1.01
C VAL A 75 3.80 -13.02 0.50
N ASP A 76 3.80 -12.57 -0.76
CA ASP A 76 4.94 -11.84 -1.36
C ASP A 76 4.68 -10.33 -1.28
N PHE A 77 5.27 -9.70 -0.27
CA PHE A 77 5.18 -8.26 -0.05
C PHE A 77 6.51 -7.66 0.40
N LYS A 78 6.84 -6.51 -0.19
CA LYS A 78 8.10 -5.81 0.06
C LYS A 78 7.83 -4.42 0.63
N CYS A 79 8.38 -4.12 1.81
CA CYS A 79 8.27 -2.79 2.39
C CYS A 79 9.03 -1.78 1.52
N MET A 80 8.36 -0.70 1.12
CA MET A 80 8.96 0.32 0.26
C MET A 80 9.78 1.30 1.09
N ARG A 81 11.08 1.38 0.80
CA ARG A 81 11.96 2.39 1.39
C ARG A 81 11.81 3.69 0.62
N LEU A 82 11.14 4.67 1.22
CA LEU A 82 11.06 6.02 0.68
C LEU A 82 12.38 6.78 0.89
N ASN A 83 12.73 7.64 -0.06
CA ASN A 83 13.88 8.55 0.08
C ASN A 83 13.56 9.70 1.07
N ARG A 84 14.55 10.52 1.42
CA ARG A 84 14.39 11.60 2.43
C ARG A 84 13.29 12.59 2.07
N VAL A 85 13.23 13.01 0.80
CA VAL A 85 12.21 13.96 0.31
C VAL A 85 10.82 13.34 0.42
N GLN A 86 10.68 12.10 -0.04
CA GLN A 86 9.43 11.35 0.02
C GLN A 86 8.97 11.16 1.48
N ARG A 87 9.87 10.80 2.41
CA ARG A 87 9.53 10.65 3.84
C ARG A 87 9.00 11.93 4.47
N ASN A 88 9.59 13.08 4.12
CA ASN A 88 9.11 14.38 4.59
C ASN A 88 7.70 14.67 4.07
N LEU A 89 7.39 14.29 2.83
CA LEU A 89 6.05 14.46 2.26
C LEU A 89 5.00 13.60 2.96
N VAL A 90 5.35 12.39 3.41
CA VAL A 90 4.41 11.46 4.07
C VAL A 90 4.45 11.51 5.60
N ASN A 91 5.25 12.38 6.22
CA ASN A 91 5.51 12.42 7.67
C ASN A 91 5.91 11.05 8.27
N ILE A 92 6.76 10.30 7.56
CA ILE A 92 7.25 8.98 8.02
C ILE A 92 8.59 9.18 8.75
N THR A 93 8.53 9.14 10.08
CA THR A 93 9.70 8.89 10.94
C THR A 93 9.91 7.38 11.01
N ILE A 94 11.11 6.91 10.70
CA ILE A 94 11.50 5.49 10.82
C ILE A 94 11.72 5.12 12.28
#